data_AF-T1B4V1-F1
#
_entry.id   AF-T1B4V1-F1
#
_cell.length_a   1.000
_cell.length_b   1.000
_cell.length_c   1.000
_cell.angle_alpha   90.00
_cell.angle_beta   90.00
_cell.angle_gamma   90.00
#
_symmetry.space_group_name_H-M   'P 1'
#
loop_
_entity.id
_entity.type
_entity.pdbx_description
1 polymer ?
#
loop_
_entity_poly.entity_id
_entity_poly.type
_entity_poly.pdbx_seq_one_letter_code
_entity_poly.pdbx_strand_id
1 'polypeptide(L)'
;TRYETPGGFGVRVDSGVREGSQISPFYDSMVAKLMTWGRDRTEAIQRMRRALGEFRVEGIQTTIPMHQLLMDDPQFQEGRIHINFLERRLESLQG
;
A
#
# COMPACT_ATOMS: atom_id res chain seq x y z
N THR A 1 -14.47 -11.81 7.97
CA THR A 1 -13.33 -11.13 7.35
C THR A 1 -13.75 -9.69 7.16
N ARG A 2 -12.94 -8.71 7.58
CA ARG A 2 -13.19 -7.29 7.33
C ARG A 2 -12.55 -6.77 6.05
N TYR A 3 -13.23 -5.82 5.42
CA TYR A 3 -12.71 -4.97 4.35
C TYR A 3 -13.13 -3.52 4.60
N GLU A 4 -12.23 -2.72 5.16
CA GLU A 4 -12.46 -1.31 5.51
C GLU A 4 -11.47 -0.43 4.76
N THR A 5 -11.97 0.39 3.84
CA THR A 5 -11.13 1.27 3.02
C THR A 5 -10.79 2.56 3.77
N PRO A 6 -9.57 3.10 3.61
CA PRO A 6 -9.23 4.42 4.11
C PRO A 6 -9.94 5.50 3.31
N GLY A 7 -10.10 6.68 3.92
CA GLY A 7 -10.72 7.84 3.28
C GLY A 7 -10.02 9.15 3.63
N GLY A 8 -10.73 10.26 3.41
CA GLY A 8 -10.25 11.61 3.70
C GLY A 8 -9.67 12.35 2.49
N PHE A 9 -9.37 13.62 2.68
CA PHE A 9 -8.91 14.50 1.60
C PHE A 9 -7.62 13.98 0.95
N GLY A 10 -7.64 13.89 -0.38
CA GLY A 10 -6.52 13.40 -1.17
C GLY A 10 -6.26 11.90 -1.07
N VAL A 11 -7.23 11.09 -0.62
CA VAL A 11 -7.17 9.62 -0.63
C VAL A 11 -8.27 9.07 -1.52
N ARG A 12 -7.92 8.13 -2.42
CA ARG A 12 -8.85 7.43 -3.31
C ARG A 12 -8.56 5.94 -3.29
N VAL A 13 -9.63 5.14 -3.21
CA VAL A 13 -9.56 3.68 -3.33
C VAL A 13 -10.43 3.24 -4.48
N ASP A 14 -9.82 2.59 -5.46
CA ASP A 14 -10.53 1.87 -6.52
C ASP A 14 -10.45 0.38 -6.19
N SER A 15 -11.59 -0.26 -5.91
CA SER A 15 -11.64 -1.69 -5.58
C SER A 15 -12.72 -2.42 -6.38
N GLY A 16 -12.38 -3.66 -6.78
CA GLY A 16 -13.33 -4.60 -7.38
C GLY A 16 -13.97 -5.55 -6.38
N VAL A 17 -13.68 -5.39 -5.08
CA VAL A 17 -14.17 -6.28 -4.02
C VAL A 17 -14.88 -5.48 -2.92
N ARG A 18 -15.60 -6.21 -2.08
CA ARG A 18 -16.22 -5.71 -0.85
C ARG A 18 -16.10 -6.75 0.24
N GLU A 19 -16.49 -6.39 1.46
CA GLU A 19 -16.56 -7.35 2.56
C GLU A 19 -17.41 -8.58 2.16
N GLY A 20 -16.90 -9.78 2.43
CA GLY A 20 -17.51 -11.05 2.03
C GLY A 20 -17.23 -11.52 0.59
N SER A 21 -16.53 -10.73 -0.25
CA SER A 21 -16.08 -11.18 -1.56
C SER A 21 -15.14 -12.39 -1.47
N GLN A 22 -15.28 -13.33 -2.41
CA GLN A 22 -14.32 -14.42 -2.60
C GLN A 22 -13.30 -14.03 -3.68
N ILE A 23 -12.02 -14.16 -3.37
CA ILE A 23 -10.94 -13.89 -4.31
C ILE A 23 -10.69 -15.16 -5.14
N SER A 24 -10.82 -15.04 -6.46
CA SER A 24 -10.54 -16.14 -7.38
C SER A 24 -9.04 -16.36 -7.51
N PRO A 25 -8.55 -17.61 -7.46
CA PRO A 25 -7.14 -17.91 -7.72
C PRO A 25 -6.77 -17.85 -9.22
N PHE A 26 -7.76 -17.70 -10.10
CA PHE A 26 -7.56 -17.73 -11.55
C PHE A 26 -7.27 -16.34 -12.17
N TYR A 27 -7.36 -15.27 -11.39
CA TYR A 27 -7.09 -13.91 -11.84
C TYR A 27 -5.96 -13.28 -11.05
N ASP A 28 -5.53 -12.10 -11.48
CA ASP A 28 -4.52 -11.32 -10.77
C ASP A 28 -4.95 -11.06 -9.31
N SER A 29 -3.97 -11.11 -8.40
CA SER A 29 -4.18 -10.95 -6.96
C SER A 29 -4.54 -9.51 -6.52
N MET A 30 -4.64 -8.56 -7.44
CA MET A 30 -4.96 -7.16 -7.16
C MET A 30 -6.40 -6.97 -6.64
N VAL A 31 -6.49 -6.73 -5.33
CA VAL A 31 -7.76 -6.51 -4.62
C VAL A 31 -8.24 -5.06 -4.67
N ALA A 32 -7.31 -4.11 -4.62
CA ALA A 32 -7.60 -2.68 -4.63
C ALA A 32 -6.39 -1.86 -5.08
N LYS A 33 -6.67 -0.64 -5.58
CA LYS A 33 -5.68 0.40 -5.84
C LYS A 33 -5.91 1.53 -4.84
N LEU A 34 -4.95 1.73 -3.93
CA LEU A 34 -4.93 2.86 -3.01
C LEU A 34 -4.04 3.96 -3.59
N MET A 35 -4.58 5.17 -3.70
CA MET A 35 -3.90 6.33 -4.28
C MET A 35 -4.01 7.51 -3.32
N THR A 36 -2.93 8.26 -3.18
CA THR A 36 -2.92 9.51 -2.40
C THR A 36 -2.30 10.65 -3.18
N TRP A 37 -2.84 11.85 -3.00
CA TRP A 37 -2.37 13.06 -3.63
C TRP A 37 -2.01 14.13 -2.59
N GLY A 38 -0.96 14.91 -2.87
CA GLY A 38 -0.63 16.11 -2.13
C GLY A 38 0.13 17.13 -2.95
N ARG A 39 0.34 18.31 -2.35
CA ARG A 39 1.01 19.46 -2.96
C ARG A 39 2.46 19.14 -3.33
N ASP A 40 3.08 18.26 -2.55
CA ASP A 40 4.41 17.75 -2.79
C ASP A 40 4.49 16.26 -2.43
N ARG A 41 5.66 15.68 -2.70
CA ARG A 41 5.94 14.26 -2.47
C ARG A 41 5.86 13.88 -0.99
N THR A 42 6.31 14.76 -0.10
CA THR A 42 6.30 14.54 1.35
C THR A 42 4.87 14.44 1.85
N GLU A 43 3.99 15.36 1.46
CA GLU A 43 2.58 15.36 1.84
C GLU A 43 1.84 14.14 1.27
N ALA A 44 2.13 13.76 0.02
CA ALA A 44 1.56 12.56 -0.59
C ALA A 44 1.95 11.29 0.19
N ILE A 45 3.22 11.17 0.61
CA ILE A 45 3.70 10.04 1.42
C ILE A 45 3.07 10.03 2.81
N GLN A 46 2.96 11.18 3.47
CA GLN A 46 2.31 11.26 4.79
C GLN A 46 0.85 10.81 4.72
N ARG A 47 0.12 11.21 3.67
CA ARG A 47 -1.24 10.72 3.41
C ARG A 47 -1.28 9.22 3.15
N MET A 48 -0.35 8.70 2.34
CA MET A 48 -0.26 7.25 2.06
C MET A 48 0.02 6.46 3.33
N ARG A 49 0.94 6.92 4.19
CA ARG A 49 1.27 6.27 5.46
C ARG A 49 0.03 6.16 6.37
N ARG A 50 -0.73 7.24 6.52
CA ARG A 50 -2.00 7.23 7.26
C ARG A 50 -3.01 6.27 6.63
N ALA A 51 -3.22 6.38 5.31
CA ALA A 51 -4.21 5.56 4.60
C ALA A 51 -3.89 4.07 4.69
N LEU A 52 -2.62 3.67 4.57
CA LEU A 52 -2.19 2.28 4.76
C LEU A 52 -2.40 1.80 6.21
N GLY A 53 -2.24 2.68 7.21
CA GLY A 53 -2.51 2.36 8.62
C GLY A 53 -4.00 2.17 8.93
N GLU A 54 -4.88 2.83 8.17
CA GLU A 54 -6.33 2.72 8.29
C GLU A 54 -6.92 1.57 7.45
N PHE A 55 -6.22 1.14 6.39
CA PHE A 55 -6.72 0.11 5.47
C PHE A 55 -6.70 -1.27 6.13
N ARG A 56 -7.88 -1.79 6.49
CA ARG A 56 -8.03 -3.13 7.06
C ARG A 56 -8.55 -4.12 6.03
N VAL A 57 -7.74 -5.14 5.77
CA VAL A 57 -8.08 -6.27 4.89
C VAL A 57 -7.72 -7.55 5.63
N GLU A 58 -8.74 -8.34 5.97
CA GLU A 58 -8.56 -9.61 6.70
C GLU A 58 -8.95 -10.82 5.84
N GLY A 59 -8.37 -11.97 6.19
CA GLY A 59 -8.65 -13.25 5.52
C GLY A 59 -7.72 -13.59 4.36
N ILE A 60 -6.85 -12.66 3.95
CA ILE A 60 -5.76 -12.86 3.00
C ILE A 60 -4.49 -12.18 3.50
N GLN A 61 -3.33 -12.66 3.05
CA GLN A 61 -2.10 -11.88 3.17
C GLN A 61 -2.15 -10.72 2.17
N THR A 62 -1.63 -9.57 2.57
CA THR A 62 -1.61 -8.38 1.72
C THR A 62 -0.21 -7.79 1.63
N THR A 63 -0.01 -6.96 0.63
CA THR A 63 1.22 -6.17 0.47
C THR A 63 1.22 -4.89 1.32
N ILE A 64 0.20 -4.63 2.15
CA ILE A 64 0.10 -3.42 2.98
C ILE A 64 1.32 -3.25 3.90
N PRO A 65 1.80 -4.27 4.65
CA PRO A 65 2.95 -4.10 5.53
C PRO A 65 4.22 -3.71 4.77
N MET A 66 4.46 -4.29 3.59
CA MET A 66 5.58 -3.92 2.73
C MET A 66 5.49 -2.45 2.28
N HIS A 67 4.30 -1.99 1.87
CA HIS A 67 4.11 -0.60 1.47
C HIS A 67 4.29 0.37 2.64
N GLN A 68 3.90 -0.02 3.87
CA GLN A 68 4.15 0.78 5.08
C GLN A 68 5.65 0.95 5.32
N LEU A 69 6.43 -0.14 5.25
CA LEU A 69 7.89 -0.08 5.35
C LEU A 69 8.51 0.84 4.29
N LEU A 70 8.00 0.79 3.05
CA LEU A 70 8.45 1.70 1.99
C LEU A 70 8.13 3.16 2.26
N MET A 71 6.99 3.48 2.88
CA MET A 71 6.66 4.87 3.24
C MET A 71 7.61 5.43 4.31
N ASP A 72 8.27 4.56 5.09
CA ASP A 72 9.21 4.93 6.15
C ASP A 72 10.67 4.90 5.68
N ASP A 73 10.94 4.41 4.48
CA ASP A 73 12.27 4.31 3.90
C ASP A 73 12.80 5.68 3.42
N PRO A 74 13.97 6.15 3.91
CA PRO A 74 14.52 7.44 3.50
C PRO A 74 14.90 7.52 2.01
N GLN A 75 15.43 6.44 1.42
CA GLN A 75 15.76 6.40 0.00
C GLN A 75 14.50 6.49 -0.85
N PHE A 76 13.41 5.82 -0.42
CA PHE A 76 12.11 6.00 -1.03
C PHE A 76 11.61 7.43 -0.85
N GLN A 77 11.66 8.01 0.35
CA GLN A 77 11.20 9.39 0.65
C GLN A 77 11.96 10.47 -0.14
N GLU A 78 13.22 10.23 -0.46
CA GLU A 78 14.06 11.14 -1.25
C GLU A 78 14.00 10.85 -2.76
N GLY A 79 13.24 9.83 -3.19
CA GLY A 79 13.11 9.45 -4.60
C GLY A 79 14.37 8.82 -5.19
N ARG A 80 15.33 8.38 -4.36
CA ARG A 80 16.57 7.72 -4.78
C ARG A 80 16.33 6.22 -4.98
N ILE A 81 15.51 5.88 -5.97
CA ILE A 81 15.11 4.51 -6.29
C ILE A 81 15.60 4.11 -7.69
N HIS A 82 15.76 2.81 -7.90
CA HIS A 82 16.16 2.19 -9.17
C HIS A 82 15.45 0.85 -9.33
N ILE A 83 15.57 0.20 -10.49
CA ILE A 83 14.79 -1.00 -10.83
C ILE A 83 14.94 -2.16 -9.83
N ASN A 84 16.10 -2.28 -9.17
CA ASN A 84 16.40 -3.35 -8.20
C ASN A 84 16.28 -2.87 -6.75
N PHE A 85 15.73 -1.68 -6.51
CA PHE A 85 15.64 -1.09 -5.17
C PHE A 85 14.84 -1.98 -4.23
N LEU A 86 13.61 -2.36 -4.60
CA LEU A 86 12.73 -3.12 -3.71
C LEU A 86 13.30 -4.50 -3.34
N GLU A 87 13.82 -5.22 -4.33
CA GLU A 87 14.46 -6.54 -4.14
C GLU A 87 15.58 -6.47 -3.08
N ARG A 88 16.53 -5.53 -3.27
CA ARG A 88 17.64 -5.34 -2.32
C ARG A 88 17.19 -4.92 -0.92
N ARG A 89 16.12 -4.12 -0.82
CA ARG A 89 15.57 -3.70 0.49
C ARG A 89 14.91 -4.88 1.20
N LEU A 90 14.16 -5.72 0.48
CA LEU A 90 13.54 -6.92 1.05
C LEU A 90 14.58 -7.95 1.51
N GLU A 91 15.64 -8.18 0.73
CA GLU A 91 16.77 -9.02 1.14
C GLU A 91 17.40 -8.52 2.45
N SER A 92 17.59 -7.20 2.58
CA SER A 92 18.18 -6.61 3.79
C SER A 92 17.32 -6.71 5.05
N LEU A 93 16.01 -6.98 4.90
CA LEU A 93 15.06 -7.14 6.00
C LEU A 93 14.89 -8.61 6.44
N GLN A 94 15.45 -9.56 5.69
CA GLN A 94 15.42 -11.00 5.99
C GLN A 94 16.69 -11.49 6.71
N GLY A 95 17.64 -10.58 6.97
CA GLY A 95 18.88 -10.83 7.71
C GLY A 95 18.78 -10.52 9.20
#